data_AF-A0A1D7UWI1-F1
#
_entry.id   AF-A0A1D7UWI1-F1
#
_cell.length_a   1.000
_cell.length_b   1.000
_cell.length_c   1.000
_cell.angle_alpha   90.00
_cell.angle_beta   90.00
_cell.angle_gamma   90.00
#
_symmetry.space_group_name_H-M   'P 1'
#
loop_
_entity.id
_entity.type
_entity.pdbx_description
1 polymer ?
#
loop_
_entity_poly.entity_id
_entity_poly.type
_entity_poly.pdbx_seq_one_letter_code
_entity_poly.pdbx_strand_id
1 'polypeptide(L)'
;MKLQKLFLVVLVAISTAVFSQQNSNADQKSQSDAQLGASILDTERKLDEKVFELNQRLTRHTVLMKMKVRVLPFRTVLFKGKANNDECTPALNQEDPANNCIRVEVYDFIRDEERGLNKTVQGSLAKYMEIYFEGQNSNDPEPRTEAPRNINRLKSKIYRNNMVLEDKIISEVIDRGPNTQPAHNDKVEVFFQKDGYPEYGRPETPAEKGVGKYILAGVENTKTNPIRNSFKKEFYIKHLDQFDRLFTKIFDYNDQLGNENYKENVDALKESLRY
;
A
#
# COMPACT_ATOMS: atom_id res chain seq x y z
N MET A 1 -44.27 64.93 17.89
CA MET A 1 -43.60 64.49 16.65
C MET A 1 -42.11 64.10 16.78
N LYS A 2 -41.47 64.14 17.97
CA LYS A 2 -40.04 63.75 18.12
C LYS A 2 -39.79 62.28 18.50
N LEU A 3 -40.77 61.57 19.07
CA LEU A 3 -40.61 60.16 19.47
C LEU A 3 -40.74 59.15 18.31
N GLN A 4 -41.58 59.43 17.30
CA GLN A 4 -41.77 58.53 16.15
C GLN A 4 -40.53 58.42 15.24
N LYS A 5 -39.68 59.46 15.19
CA LYS A 5 -38.45 59.43 14.40
C LYS A 5 -37.32 58.64 15.07
N LEU A 6 -37.37 58.46 16.40
CA LEU A 6 -36.36 57.68 17.13
C LEU A 6 -36.58 56.17 16.96
N PHE A 7 -37.84 55.73 16.90
CA PHE A 7 -38.19 54.31 16.75
C PHE A 7 -37.81 53.74 15.36
N LEU A 8 -37.89 54.54 14.30
CA LEU A 8 -37.53 54.13 12.95
C LEU A 8 -36.01 53.95 12.76
N VAL A 9 -35.19 54.73 13.46
CA VAL A 9 -33.72 54.62 13.38
C VAL A 9 -33.22 53.35 14.08
N VAL A 10 -33.85 52.95 15.18
CA VAL A 10 -33.51 51.72 15.91
C VAL A 10 -33.90 50.46 15.10
N LEU A 11 -35.02 50.48 14.37
CA LEU A 11 -35.44 49.37 13.51
C LEU A 11 -34.56 49.16 12.27
N VAL A 12 -33.97 50.23 11.72
CA VAL A 12 -33.02 50.15 10.60
C VAL A 12 -31.63 49.68 11.06
N ALA A 13 -31.23 49.99 12.30
CA ALA A 13 -29.95 49.53 12.86
C ALA A 13 -29.95 48.03 13.23
N ILE A 14 -31.11 47.47 13.58
CA ILE A 14 -31.23 46.03 13.91
C ILE A 14 -31.24 45.17 12.63
N SER A 15 -31.81 45.66 11.52
CA SER A 15 -31.83 44.92 10.25
C SER A 15 -30.47 44.88 9.55
N THR A 16 -29.62 45.90 9.68
CA THR A 16 -28.25 45.86 9.14
C THR A 16 -27.31 44.96 9.95
N ALA A 17 -27.50 44.87 11.27
CA ALA A 17 -26.72 43.97 12.14
C ALA A 17 -26.99 42.49 11.86
N VAL A 18 -28.24 42.12 11.55
CA VAL A 18 -28.60 40.73 11.21
C VAL A 18 -28.07 40.33 9.81
N PHE A 19 -28.06 41.26 8.85
CA PHE A 19 -27.46 41.01 7.53
C PHE A 19 -25.92 40.96 7.55
N SER A 20 -25.25 41.75 8.40
CA SER A 20 -23.79 41.64 8.54
C SER A 20 -23.38 40.33 9.21
N GLN A 21 -24.14 39.84 10.19
CA GLN A 21 -23.82 38.61 10.92
C GLN A 21 -24.03 37.33 10.09
N GLN A 22 -24.89 37.38 9.07
CA GLN A 22 -25.07 36.28 8.11
C GLN A 22 -23.95 36.20 7.07
N ASN A 23 -23.43 37.34 6.59
CA ASN A 23 -22.30 37.36 5.65
C ASN A 23 -20.95 37.09 6.33
N SER A 24 -20.72 37.58 7.55
CA SER A 24 -19.48 37.31 8.29
C SER A 24 -19.30 35.82 8.64
N ASN A 25 -20.39 35.12 8.95
CA ASN A 25 -20.35 33.68 9.22
C ASN A 25 -20.16 32.83 7.95
N ALA A 26 -20.67 33.27 6.79
CA ALA A 26 -20.44 32.61 5.52
C ALA A 26 -18.99 32.75 5.05
N ASP A 27 -18.40 33.94 5.20
CA ASP A 27 -17.01 34.22 4.84
C ASP A 27 -16.00 33.56 5.80
N GLN A 28 -16.30 33.48 7.10
CA GLN A 28 -15.45 32.74 8.05
C GLN A 28 -15.53 31.21 7.85
N LYS A 29 -16.72 30.68 7.55
CA LYS A 29 -16.88 29.24 7.30
C LYS A 29 -16.21 28.83 5.98
N SER A 30 -16.33 29.64 4.93
CA SER A 30 -15.68 29.41 3.64
C SER A 30 -14.15 29.50 3.74
N GLN A 31 -13.60 30.46 4.49
CA GLN A 31 -12.16 30.52 4.77
C GLN A 31 -11.68 29.31 5.58
N SER A 32 -12.44 28.86 6.60
CA SER A 32 -12.05 27.70 7.40
C SER A 32 -12.11 26.38 6.61
N ASP A 33 -13.10 26.22 5.72
CA ASP A 33 -13.25 25.01 4.90
C ASP A 33 -12.21 24.98 3.76
N ALA A 34 -11.83 26.13 3.19
CA ALA A 34 -10.72 26.22 2.25
C ALA A 34 -9.37 25.87 2.90
N GLN A 35 -9.14 26.37 4.13
CA GLN A 35 -7.91 26.09 4.89
C GLN A 35 -7.81 24.60 5.30
N LEU A 36 -8.93 23.99 5.69
CA LEU A 36 -9.00 22.56 6.02
C LEU A 36 -8.89 21.68 4.76
N GLY A 37 -9.48 22.08 3.63
CA GLY A 37 -9.31 21.39 2.35
C GLY A 37 -7.85 21.36 1.89
N ALA A 38 -7.15 22.49 2.01
CA ALA A 38 -5.70 22.56 1.76
C ALA A 38 -4.92 21.64 2.70
N SER A 39 -5.29 21.58 3.98
CA SER A 39 -4.65 20.69 4.97
C SER A 39 -4.81 19.19 4.65
N ILE A 40 -5.95 18.78 4.10
CA ILE A 40 -6.17 17.40 3.64
C ILE A 40 -5.23 17.04 2.50
N LEU A 41 -5.05 17.95 1.53
CA LEU A 41 -4.12 17.76 0.41
C LEU A 41 -2.66 17.81 0.86
N ASP A 42 -2.29 18.68 1.79
CA ASP A 42 -0.93 18.72 2.35
C ASP A 42 -0.63 17.45 3.16
N THR A 43 -1.63 16.90 3.84
CA THR A 43 -1.53 15.59 4.49
C THR A 43 -1.34 14.49 3.46
N GLU A 44 -2.07 14.53 2.35
CA GLU A 44 -1.91 13.59 1.25
C GLU A 44 -0.47 13.60 0.70
N ARG A 45 0.08 14.79 0.43
CA ARG A 45 1.47 14.94 -0.05
C ARG A 45 2.48 14.32 0.91
N LYS A 46 2.32 14.51 2.23
CA LYS A 46 3.19 13.88 3.23
C LYS A 46 3.09 12.36 3.25
N LEU A 47 1.90 11.81 2.97
CA LEU A 47 1.71 10.37 2.85
C LEU A 47 2.33 9.85 1.56
N ASP A 48 2.24 10.61 0.47
CA ASP A 48 2.87 10.29 -0.82
C ASP A 48 4.38 10.19 -0.72
N GLU A 49 5.05 11.12 -0.02
CA GLU A 49 6.49 11.03 0.22
C GLU A 49 6.87 9.74 0.97
N LYS A 50 6.09 9.34 1.97
CA LYS A 50 6.32 8.08 2.71
C LYS A 50 6.13 6.85 1.84
N VAL A 51 5.10 6.85 0.99
CA VAL A 51 4.87 5.77 0.01
C VAL A 51 6.03 5.72 -0.98
N PHE A 52 6.51 6.86 -1.45
CA PHE A 52 7.64 6.94 -2.38
C PHE A 52 8.94 6.40 -1.77
N GLU A 53 9.26 6.73 -0.52
CA GLU A 53 10.41 6.16 0.20
C GLU A 53 10.31 4.63 0.33
N LEU A 54 9.12 4.11 0.64
CA LEU A 54 8.88 2.67 0.73
C LEU A 54 9.02 1.99 -0.64
N ASN A 55 8.46 2.58 -1.68
CA ASN A 55 8.64 2.12 -3.07
C ASN A 55 10.12 2.14 -3.48
N GLN A 56 10.90 3.12 -3.01
CA GLN A 56 12.34 3.17 -3.27
C GLN A 56 13.10 2.05 -2.54
N ARG A 57 12.71 1.68 -1.31
CA ARG A 57 13.30 0.52 -0.61
C ARG A 57 13.04 -0.78 -1.35
N LEU A 58 11.84 -0.94 -1.92
CA LEU A 58 11.48 -2.13 -2.69
C LEU A 58 12.37 -2.38 -3.92
N THR A 59 12.95 -1.33 -4.52
CA THR A 59 13.88 -1.45 -5.68
C THR A 59 15.13 -2.29 -5.38
N ARG A 60 15.51 -2.40 -4.11
CA ARG A 60 16.72 -3.12 -3.66
C ARG A 60 16.56 -4.64 -3.70
N HIS A 61 15.35 -5.16 -3.86
CA HIS A 61 15.09 -6.60 -3.84
C HIS A 61 15.46 -7.32 -5.14
N THR A 62 16.09 -6.64 -6.10
CA THR A 62 16.75 -7.27 -7.26
C THR A 62 17.81 -8.28 -6.83
N VAL A 63 18.45 -8.09 -5.67
CA VAL A 63 19.41 -9.04 -5.08
C VAL A 63 18.84 -10.45 -4.88
N LEU A 64 17.51 -10.61 -4.79
CA LEU A 64 16.87 -11.91 -4.65
C LEU A 64 16.79 -12.68 -5.98
N MET A 65 16.90 -12.01 -7.14
CA MET A 65 16.59 -12.60 -8.45
C MET A 65 17.52 -13.78 -8.80
N LYS A 66 18.83 -13.63 -8.57
CA LYS A 66 19.81 -14.70 -8.80
C LYS A 66 20.13 -15.52 -7.54
N MET A 67 19.66 -15.08 -6.38
CA MET A 67 19.88 -15.79 -5.12
C MET A 67 19.05 -17.08 -5.08
N LYS A 68 19.69 -18.19 -4.68
CA LYS A 68 18.98 -19.45 -4.39
C LYS A 68 18.23 -19.32 -3.08
N VAL A 69 16.92 -19.11 -3.16
CA VAL A 69 16.04 -18.99 -1.99
C VAL A 69 15.59 -20.37 -1.54
N ARG A 70 16.21 -20.89 -0.48
CA ARG A 70 15.95 -22.23 0.09
C ARG A 70 15.25 -22.18 1.44
N VAL A 71 15.50 -21.12 2.21
CA VAL A 71 14.91 -20.94 3.54
C VAL A 71 14.00 -19.74 3.54
N LEU A 72 12.77 -19.97 3.99
CA LEU A 72 11.71 -18.97 4.04
C LEU A 72 11.17 -18.89 5.47
N PRO A 73 10.70 -17.70 5.89
CA PRO A 73 9.91 -17.58 7.11
C PRO A 73 8.68 -18.50 7.09
N PHE A 74 8.20 -18.88 8.28
CA PHE A 74 6.99 -19.67 8.42
C PHE A 74 5.79 -19.00 7.72
N ARG A 75 4.96 -19.79 7.01
CA ARG A 75 3.81 -19.33 6.20
C ARG A 75 4.17 -18.45 4.99
N THR A 76 5.40 -18.49 4.51
CA THR A 76 5.82 -17.69 3.37
C THR A 76 6.23 -18.57 2.20
N VAL A 77 5.80 -18.18 1.00
CA VAL A 77 6.26 -18.74 -0.27
C VAL A 77 6.84 -17.60 -1.10
N LEU A 78 7.98 -17.83 -1.74
CA LEU A 78 8.58 -16.90 -2.70
C LEU A 78 8.82 -17.63 -4.01
N PHE A 79 8.50 -16.98 -5.12
CA PHE A 79 8.95 -17.43 -6.43
C PHE A 79 9.35 -16.25 -7.32
N LYS A 80 10.19 -16.55 -8.30
CA LYS A 80 10.70 -15.66 -9.33
C LYS A 80 10.19 -16.11 -10.68
N GLY A 81 10.05 -15.17 -11.61
CA GLY A 81 9.35 -15.44 -12.84
C GLY A 81 9.51 -14.38 -13.91
N LYS A 82 8.69 -14.54 -14.95
CA LYS A 82 8.57 -13.62 -16.08
C LYS A 82 7.21 -12.97 -16.08
N ALA A 83 7.19 -11.66 -16.29
CA ALA A 83 5.99 -10.86 -16.40
C ALA A 83 5.22 -11.26 -17.66
N ASN A 84 3.94 -11.60 -17.51
CA ASN A 84 3.01 -11.82 -18.61
C ASN A 84 1.70 -11.09 -18.31
N ASN A 85 1.39 -10.03 -19.07
CA ASN A 85 0.32 -9.07 -18.73
C ASN A 85 0.46 -8.66 -17.26
N ASP A 86 -0.60 -8.60 -16.45
CA ASP A 86 -0.57 -8.26 -15.02
C ASP A 86 -0.30 -9.47 -14.10
N GLU A 87 0.37 -10.52 -14.58
CA GLU A 87 0.71 -11.73 -13.81
C GLU A 87 2.21 -12.01 -13.82
N CYS A 88 2.73 -12.56 -12.72
CA CYS A 88 4.10 -13.06 -12.64
C CYS A 88 4.07 -14.58 -12.80
N THR A 89 4.44 -15.09 -13.99
CA THR A 89 4.46 -16.53 -14.24
C THR A 89 5.74 -17.13 -13.67
N PRO A 90 5.66 -18.11 -12.74
CA PRO A 90 6.83 -18.72 -12.11
C PRO A 90 7.75 -19.38 -13.14
N ALA A 91 9.04 -19.12 -13.07
CA ALA A 91 10.02 -19.73 -13.94
C ALA A 91 10.41 -21.14 -13.44
N LEU A 92 10.74 -22.05 -14.37
CA LEU A 92 11.30 -23.36 -14.01
C LEU A 92 12.67 -23.21 -13.34
N ASN A 93 13.52 -22.35 -13.92
CA ASN A 93 14.77 -21.93 -13.31
C ASN A 93 14.55 -20.65 -12.50
N GLN A 94 14.54 -20.78 -11.17
CA GLN A 94 14.30 -19.67 -10.26
C GLN A 94 15.43 -18.64 -10.26
N GLU A 95 16.66 -19.01 -10.64
CA GLU A 95 17.83 -18.12 -10.70
C GLU A 95 18.15 -17.64 -12.12
N ASP A 96 17.26 -17.84 -13.10
CA ASP A 96 17.44 -17.35 -14.48
C ASP A 96 17.61 -15.82 -14.48
N PRO A 97 18.74 -15.27 -14.98
CA PRO A 97 18.95 -13.82 -15.11
C PRO A 97 17.88 -13.12 -15.97
N ALA A 98 17.15 -13.86 -16.81
CA ALA A 98 16.04 -13.33 -17.60
C ALA A 98 14.72 -13.20 -16.80
N ASN A 99 14.65 -13.64 -15.55
CA ASN A 99 13.51 -13.38 -14.67
C ASN A 99 13.41 -11.88 -14.37
N ASN A 100 12.21 -11.31 -14.45
CA ASN A 100 11.96 -9.88 -14.27
C ASN A 100 10.86 -9.55 -13.27
N CYS A 101 10.24 -10.56 -12.65
CA CYS A 101 9.31 -10.37 -11.55
C CYS A 101 9.55 -11.36 -10.41
N ILE A 102 9.14 -10.95 -9.21
CA ILE A 102 9.21 -11.75 -7.99
C ILE A 102 7.90 -11.62 -7.22
N ARG A 103 7.41 -12.73 -6.66
CA ARG A 103 6.22 -12.80 -5.84
C ARG A 103 6.54 -13.35 -4.47
N VAL A 104 6.01 -12.69 -3.44
CA VAL A 104 5.99 -13.22 -2.07
C VAL A 104 4.55 -13.38 -1.61
N GLU A 105 4.23 -14.58 -1.14
CA GLU A 105 2.94 -14.98 -0.62
C GLU A 105 3.01 -15.19 0.89
N VAL A 106 1.95 -14.77 1.58
CA VAL A 106 1.75 -15.03 3.01
C VAL A 106 0.48 -15.86 3.17
N TYR A 107 0.61 -16.98 3.84
CA TYR A 107 -0.48 -17.90 4.16
C TYR A 107 -0.99 -17.66 5.58
N ASP A 108 -2.23 -18.03 5.82
CA ASP A 108 -2.77 -18.13 7.18
C ASP A 108 -3.23 -19.57 7.47
N PHE A 109 -2.89 -20.04 8.65
CA PHE A 109 -3.32 -21.35 9.14
C PHE A 109 -4.41 -21.08 10.18
N ILE A 110 -5.68 -21.16 9.78
CA ILE A 110 -6.77 -21.21 10.76
C ILE A 110 -6.61 -22.54 11.50
N ARG A 111 -6.35 -22.47 12.81
CA ARG A 111 -6.33 -23.66 13.67
C ARG A 111 -7.77 -24.17 13.84
N ASP A 112 -7.93 -25.48 13.69
CA ASP A 112 -9.20 -26.22 13.71
C ASP A 112 -9.86 -26.32 15.11
N GLU A 113 -9.41 -25.55 16.11
CA GLU A 113 -10.02 -25.56 17.45
C GLU A 113 -11.45 -24.98 17.44
N GLU A 114 -11.77 -24.09 16.50
CA GLU A 114 -13.13 -23.53 16.34
C GLU A 114 -14.11 -24.47 15.59
N ARG A 115 -13.61 -25.52 14.92
CA ARG A 115 -14.43 -26.40 14.08
C ARG A 115 -14.40 -27.89 14.47
N GLY A 116 -13.59 -28.27 15.46
CA GLY A 116 -13.67 -29.58 16.11
C GLY A 116 -13.25 -30.78 15.24
N LEU A 117 -12.46 -30.56 14.18
CA LEU A 117 -12.03 -31.63 13.27
C LEU A 117 -10.50 -31.78 13.28
N ASN A 118 -10.01 -32.98 13.62
CA ASN A 118 -8.58 -33.31 13.63
C ASN A 118 -8.05 -33.63 12.21
N LYS A 119 -8.05 -32.65 11.29
CA LYS A 119 -7.38 -32.81 9.98
C LYS A 119 -6.38 -31.69 9.71
N THR A 120 -5.31 -32.02 8.99
CA THR A 120 -4.27 -31.08 8.58
C THR A 120 -4.86 -30.02 7.65
N VAL A 121 -5.12 -28.82 8.16
CA VAL A 121 -5.68 -27.71 7.39
C VAL A 121 -4.60 -27.16 6.45
N GLN A 122 -4.81 -27.26 5.14
CA GLN A 122 -4.05 -26.47 4.17
C GLN A 122 -4.25 -24.99 4.50
N GLY A 123 -3.15 -24.29 4.77
CA GLY A 123 -3.20 -22.84 4.94
C GLY A 123 -3.78 -22.19 3.69
N SER A 124 -4.68 -21.23 3.87
CA SER A 124 -5.20 -20.44 2.76
C SER A 124 -4.29 -19.25 2.50
N LEU A 125 -4.11 -18.89 1.23
CA LEU A 125 -3.42 -17.66 0.85
C LEU A 125 -4.12 -16.44 1.48
N ALA A 126 -3.38 -15.65 2.26
CA ALA A 126 -3.93 -14.47 2.93
C ALA A 126 -3.68 -13.21 2.11
N LYS A 127 -2.45 -13.01 1.65
CA LYS A 127 -2.05 -11.87 0.81
C LYS A 127 -0.76 -12.16 0.04
N TYR A 128 -0.54 -11.45 -1.05
CA TYR A 128 0.73 -11.47 -1.77
C TYR A 128 1.10 -10.10 -2.33
N MET A 129 2.38 -9.94 -2.66
CA MET A 129 2.94 -8.82 -3.40
C MET A 129 3.81 -9.32 -4.55
N GLU A 130 3.59 -8.74 -5.74
CA GLU A 130 4.36 -8.97 -6.96
C GLU A 130 5.11 -7.67 -7.32
N ILE A 131 6.43 -7.77 -7.41
CA ILE A 131 7.31 -6.68 -7.87
C ILE A 131 7.75 -7.00 -9.30
N TYR A 132 7.53 -6.06 -10.21
CA TYR A 132 7.94 -6.17 -11.61
C TYR A 132 9.05 -5.16 -11.88
N PHE A 133 10.28 -5.64 -12.00
CA PHE A 133 11.45 -4.77 -12.18
C PHE A 133 11.59 -4.32 -13.63
N GLU A 134 12.03 -3.08 -13.82
CA GLU A 134 12.45 -2.55 -15.13
C GLU A 134 13.84 -3.08 -15.51
N GLY A 135 14.10 -3.14 -16.81
CA GLY A 135 15.40 -3.58 -17.34
C GLY A 135 15.71 -5.07 -17.08
N GLN A 136 16.98 -5.42 -17.23
CA GLN A 136 17.49 -6.79 -17.05
C GLN A 136 18.35 -6.87 -15.79
N ASN A 137 18.50 -8.07 -15.23
CA ASN A 137 19.53 -8.28 -14.21
C ASN A 137 20.92 -8.13 -14.83
N SER A 138 21.92 -7.83 -14.01
CA SER A 138 23.30 -7.70 -14.45
C SER A 138 23.87 -9.01 -15.03
N ASN A 139 25.04 -8.95 -15.67
CA ASN A 139 25.75 -10.16 -16.09
C ASN A 139 26.58 -10.80 -14.96
N ASP A 140 26.70 -10.14 -13.80
CA ASP A 140 27.43 -10.66 -12.65
C ASP A 140 26.66 -11.86 -12.04
N PRO A 141 27.28 -13.05 -11.87
CA PRO A 141 26.63 -14.16 -11.20
C PRO A 141 26.35 -13.91 -9.71
N GLU A 142 27.05 -12.98 -9.06
CA GLU A 142 26.91 -12.72 -7.63
C GLU A 142 25.60 -11.94 -7.34
N PRO A 143 24.62 -12.51 -6.59
CA PRO A 143 23.36 -11.83 -6.31
C PRO A 143 23.49 -10.61 -5.39
N ARG A 144 24.51 -10.58 -4.51
CA ARG A 144 24.65 -9.55 -3.46
C ARG A 144 25.06 -8.19 -3.99
N THR A 145 25.71 -8.17 -5.15
CA THR A 145 26.19 -6.96 -5.84
C THR A 145 25.16 -6.45 -6.86
N GLU A 146 24.02 -7.13 -7.01
CA GLU A 146 22.98 -6.74 -7.97
C GLU A 146 22.46 -5.33 -7.64
N ALA A 147 22.56 -4.43 -8.63
CA ALA A 147 22.12 -3.06 -8.46
C ALA A 147 20.59 -2.98 -8.28
N PRO A 148 20.07 -2.04 -7.47
CA PRO A 148 18.65 -1.75 -7.41
C PRO A 148 18.11 -1.33 -8.79
N ARG A 149 16.90 -1.76 -9.12
CA ARG A 149 16.21 -1.38 -10.36
C ARG A 149 14.86 -0.76 -10.05
N ASN A 150 14.47 0.23 -10.83
CA ASN A 150 13.14 0.79 -10.77
C ASN A 150 12.08 -0.29 -10.98
N ILE A 151 10.91 -0.08 -10.39
CA ILE A 151 9.79 -1.00 -10.45
C ILE A 151 8.81 -0.46 -11.48
N ASN A 152 8.54 -1.25 -12.52
CA ASN A 152 7.59 -0.91 -13.58
C ASN A 152 6.17 -0.86 -13.02
N ARG A 153 5.83 -1.84 -12.19
CA ARG A 153 4.58 -1.88 -11.44
C ARG A 153 4.70 -2.72 -10.19
N LEU A 154 3.85 -2.42 -9.22
CA LEU A 154 3.70 -3.16 -7.98
C LEU A 154 2.26 -3.64 -7.85
N LYS A 155 2.06 -4.95 -7.71
CA LYS A 155 0.73 -5.54 -7.55
C LYS A 155 0.61 -6.19 -6.19
N SER A 156 -0.47 -5.86 -5.47
CA SER A 156 -0.79 -6.42 -4.17
C SER A 156 -2.20 -6.97 -4.19
N LYS A 157 -2.38 -8.18 -3.67
CA LYS A 157 -3.71 -8.79 -3.53
C LYS A 157 -3.90 -9.33 -2.13
N ILE A 158 -5.11 -9.13 -1.59
CA ILE A 158 -5.48 -9.43 -0.21
C ILE A 158 -6.76 -10.25 -0.26
N TYR A 159 -6.67 -11.49 0.22
CA TYR A 159 -7.79 -12.44 0.26
C TYR A 159 -8.42 -12.55 1.66
N ARG A 160 -7.66 -12.25 2.72
CA ARG A 160 -8.10 -12.34 4.11
C ARG A 160 -7.57 -11.19 4.94
N ASN A 161 -8.31 -10.87 6.01
CA ASN A 161 -8.01 -9.78 6.94
C ASN A 161 -7.85 -8.43 6.22
N ASN A 162 -8.69 -8.22 5.20
CA ASN A 162 -8.66 -7.03 4.40
C ASN A 162 -9.05 -5.80 5.23
N MET A 163 -8.48 -4.65 4.90
CA MET A 163 -8.89 -3.40 5.52
C MET A 163 -10.23 -2.94 4.93
N VAL A 164 -11.15 -2.52 5.80
CA VAL A 164 -12.40 -1.85 5.43
C VAL A 164 -12.21 -0.33 5.50
N LEU A 165 -12.57 0.37 4.42
CA LEU A 165 -12.68 1.83 4.35
C LEU A 165 -14.14 2.20 4.09
N GLU A 166 -14.76 2.87 5.07
CA GLU A 166 -16.14 3.42 5.07
C GLU A 166 -17.31 2.43 4.86
N ASP A 167 -17.05 1.26 4.27
CA ASP A 167 -17.89 0.06 4.12
C ASP A 167 -17.31 -0.91 3.05
N LYS A 168 -16.24 -0.48 2.37
CA LYS A 168 -15.60 -1.20 1.27
C LYS A 168 -14.30 -1.86 1.69
N ILE A 169 -14.09 -3.07 1.20
CA ILE A 169 -12.91 -3.87 1.40
C ILE A 169 -11.90 -3.57 0.30
N ILE A 170 -10.65 -3.25 0.65
CA ILE A 170 -9.56 -3.20 -0.33
C ILE A 170 -9.09 -4.63 -0.60
N SER A 171 -9.24 -5.10 -1.83
CA SER A 171 -8.85 -6.48 -2.21
C SER A 171 -7.63 -6.53 -3.11
N GLU A 172 -7.39 -5.50 -3.90
CA GLU A 172 -6.27 -5.47 -4.84
C GLU A 172 -5.81 -4.02 -5.07
N VAL A 173 -4.50 -3.85 -5.24
CA VAL A 173 -3.85 -2.57 -5.58
C VAL A 173 -2.83 -2.85 -6.68
N ILE A 174 -2.90 -2.09 -7.77
CA ILE A 174 -1.90 -2.11 -8.85
C ILE A 174 -1.37 -0.68 -9.01
N ASP A 175 -0.13 -0.48 -8.60
CA ASP A 175 0.60 0.77 -8.81
C ASP A 175 1.47 0.62 -10.07
N ARG A 176 1.12 1.35 -11.14
CA ARG A 176 1.80 1.31 -12.44
C ARG A 176 2.93 2.33 -12.58
N GLY A 177 3.32 3.01 -11.50
CA GLY A 177 4.43 3.97 -11.55
C GLY A 177 5.03 4.27 -10.19
N PRO A 178 5.39 3.26 -9.38
CA PRO A 178 5.75 3.43 -7.97
C PRO A 178 6.98 4.30 -7.74
N ASN A 179 7.92 4.34 -8.71
CA ASN A 179 9.17 5.11 -8.64
C ASN A 179 9.18 6.35 -9.56
N THR A 180 8.01 6.79 -10.07
CA THR A 180 7.95 7.91 -11.02
C THR A 180 8.05 9.28 -10.34
N GLN A 181 7.12 9.57 -9.42
CA GLN A 181 7.12 10.76 -8.56
C GLN A 181 6.24 10.48 -7.33
N PRO A 182 6.39 11.20 -6.20
CA PRO A 182 5.57 10.94 -5.01
C PRO A 182 4.06 10.99 -5.28
N ALA A 183 3.57 12.05 -5.89
CA ALA A 183 2.15 12.19 -6.24
C ALA A 183 1.84 11.55 -7.61
N HIS A 184 1.52 10.25 -7.63
CA HIS A 184 1.23 9.46 -8.85
C HIS A 184 -0.13 8.73 -8.79
N ASN A 185 -1.12 9.36 -8.16
CA ASN A 185 -2.47 8.79 -8.00
C ASN A 185 -3.14 8.37 -9.32
N ASP A 186 -2.73 8.94 -10.45
CA ASP A 186 -3.20 8.62 -11.81
C ASP A 186 -2.76 7.21 -12.27
N LYS A 187 -1.70 6.67 -11.67
CA LYS A 187 -1.13 5.35 -11.98
C LYS A 187 -1.50 4.27 -10.97
N VAL A 188 -2.21 4.63 -9.90
CA VAL A 188 -2.61 3.70 -8.85
C VAL A 188 -4.05 3.24 -9.07
N GLU A 189 -4.21 1.95 -9.32
CA GLU A 189 -5.50 1.27 -9.44
C GLU A 189 -5.81 0.61 -8.09
N VAL A 190 -6.98 0.87 -7.53
CA VAL A 190 -7.46 0.26 -6.28
C VAL A 190 -8.78 -0.44 -6.56
N PHE A 191 -8.90 -1.67 -6.06
CA PHE A 191 -10.09 -2.49 -6.20
C PHE A 191 -10.82 -2.58 -4.87
N PHE A 192 -12.05 -2.08 -4.88
CA PHE A 192 -12.95 -2.09 -3.73
C PHE A 192 -13.99 -3.19 -3.88
N GLN A 193 -14.21 -3.95 -2.81
CA GLN A 193 -15.23 -4.99 -2.71
C GLN A 193 -16.24 -4.67 -1.61
N LYS A 194 -17.45 -5.20 -1.73
CA LYS A 194 -18.46 -5.25 -0.68
C LYS A 194 -18.99 -6.67 -0.57
N ASP A 195 -18.96 -7.25 0.63
CA ASP A 195 -19.40 -8.64 0.88
C ASP A 195 -18.77 -9.69 -0.05
N GLY A 196 -17.49 -9.52 -0.40
CA GLY A 196 -16.74 -10.43 -1.28
C GLY A 196 -16.96 -10.18 -2.79
N TYR A 197 -17.70 -9.14 -3.15
CA TYR A 197 -18.05 -8.83 -4.54
C TYR A 197 -17.49 -7.46 -4.99
N PRO A 198 -16.92 -7.32 -6.21
CA PRO A 198 -16.82 -8.32 -7.25
C PRO A 198 -15.57 -9.18 -7.06
N GLU A 199 -15.65 -10.47 -7.35
CA GLU A 199 -14.50 -11.38 -7.20
C GLU A 199 -13.33 -11.05 -8.16
N TYR A 200 -13.58 -10.30 -9.24
CA TYR A 200 -12.60 -10.07 -10.31
C TYR A 200 -12.65 -8.69 -10.94
N GLY A 201 -12.19 -7.68 -10.21
CA GLY A 201 -11.61 -6.46 -10.80
C GLY A 201 -12.43 -5.68 -11.83
N ARG A 202 -13.73 -5.91 -11.91
CA ARG A 202 -14.57 -5.29 -12.93
C ARG A 202 -14.71 -3.79 -12.65
N PRO A 203 -14.83 -2.97 -13.69
CA PRO A 203 -15.17 -1.56 -13.52
C PRO A 203 -16.48 -1.42 -12.75
N GLU A 204 -16.62 -0.28 -12.06
CA GLU A 204 -17.89 0.10 -11.43
C GLU A 204 -19.04 0.01 -12.46
N THR A 205 -20.15 -0.60 -12.06
CA THR A 205 -21.39 -0.59 -12.86
C THR A 205 -22.35 0.45 -12.28
N PRO A 206 -23.27 1.03 -13.07
CA PRO A 206 -24.25 2.00 -12.56
C PRO A 206 -25.10 1.48 -11.39
N ALA A 207 -25.24 0.16 -11.26
CA ALA A 207 -26.00 -0.50 -10.20
C ALA A 207 -25.19 -0.69 -8.89
N GLU A 208 -23.87 -0.54 -8.92
CA GLU A 208 -22.96 -0.96 -7.84
C GLU A 208 -21.96 0.13 -7.50
N LYS A 209 -22.50 1.29 -7.13
CA LYS A 209 -21.67 2.46 -6.87
C LYS A 209 -20.66 2.21 -5.75
N GLY A 210 -19.41 2.55 -6.00
CA GLY A 210 -18.33 2.42 -5.00
C GLY A 210 -17.66 1.04 -4.93
N VAL A 211 -18.05 0.08 -5.78
CA VAL A 211 -17.50 -1.28 -5.83
C VAL A 211 -16.86 -1.51 -7.21
N GLY A 212 -15.72 -2.20 -7.29
CA GLY A 212 -14.97 -2.42 -8.54
C GLY A 212 -13.61 -1.72 -8.61
N LYS A 213 -13.09 -1.56 -9.84
CA LYS A 213 -11.80 -0.92 -10.13
C LYS A 213 -11.92 0.61 -10.16
N TYR A 214 -11.07 1.30 -9.39
CA TYR A 214 -10.95 2.76 -9.37
C TYR A 214 -9.51 3.19 -9.62
N ILE A 215 -9.34 4.32 -10.31
CA ILE A 215 -8.06 5.05 -10.32
C ILE A 215 -8.05 5.96 -9.10
N LEU A 216 -6.98 5.89 -8.29
CA LEU A 216 -6.90 6.60 -7.01
C LEU A 216 -7.09 8.12 -7.18
N ALA A 217 -6.66 8.69 -8.30
CA ALA A 217 -6.90 10.11 -8.61
C ALA A 217 -8.38 10.51 -8.62
N GLY A 218 -9.28 9.60 -9.01
CA GLY A 218 -10.73 9.81 -9.03
C GLY A 218 -11.43 9.50 -7.70
N VAL A 219 -10.72 8.96 -6.71
CA VAL A 219 -11.28 8.66 -5.39
C VAL A 219 -11.36 9.94 -4.54
N GLU A 220 -12.45 10.10 -3.79
CA GLU A 220 -12.69 11.27 -2.95
C GLU A 220 -11.60 11.46 -1.88
N ASN A 221 -11.18 12.71 -1.68
CA ASN A 221 -10.29 13.08 -0.59
C ASN A 221 -10.68 14.46 -0.03
N THR A 222 -11.89 14.55 0.49
CA THR A 222 -12.42 15.77 1.10
C THR A 222 -12.26 15.72 2.62
N LYS A 223 -12.62 16.81 3.31
CA LYS A 223 -12.66 16.87 4.77
C LYS A 223 -13.65 15.85 5.36
N THR A 224 -14.78 15.64 4.70
CA THR A 224 -15.83 14.73 5.17
C THR A 224 -15.49 13.27 4.86
N ASN A 225 -14.95 13.01 3.66
CA ASN A 225 -14.58 11.66 3.22
C ASN A 225 -13.12 11.65 2.73
N PRO A 226 -12.13 11.57 3.64
CA PRO A 226 -10.70 11.55 3.29
C PRO A 226 -10.24 10.14 2.90
N ILE A 227 -10.89 9.53 1.90
CA ILE A 227 -10.71 8.12 1.53
C ILE A 227 -9.27 7.86 1.08
N ARG A 228 -8.70 8.70 0.21
CA ARG A 228 -7.30 8.54 -0.25
C ARG A 228 -6.29 8.62 0.90
N ASN A 229 -6.47 9.59 1.80
CA ASN A 229 -5.61 9.71 2.98
C ASN A 229 -5.72 8.50 3.89
N SER A 230 -6.93 8.00 4.13
CA SER A 230 -7.18 6.81 4.95
C SER A 230 -6.57 5.55 4.32
N PHE A 231 -6.72 5.36 3.01
CA PHE A 231 -6.07 4.30 2.24
C PHE A 231 -4.55 4.32 2.41
N LYS A 232 -3.90 5.47 2.18
CA LYS A 232 -2.45 5.59 2.28
C LYS A 232 -1.97 5.35 3.72
N LYS A 233 -2.59 6.03 4.69
CA LYS A 233 -2.14 6.08 6.09
C LYS A 233 -2.40 4.78 6.85
N GLU A 234 -3.62 4.26 6.76
CA GLU A 234 -4.05 3.17 7.62
C GLU A 234 -3.80 1.78 7.00
N PHE A 235 -3.70 1.71 5.66
CA PHE A 235 -3.43 0.47 4.93
C PHE A 235 -2.07 0.48 4.23
N TYR A 236 -1.91 1.31 3.20
CA TYR A 236 -0.89 1.08 2.17
C TYR A 236 0.54 1.22 2.70
N ILE A 237 0.83 2.25 3.50
CA ILE A 237 2.15 2.46 4.12
C ILE A 237 2.55 1.25 4.97
N LYS A 238 1.65 0.75 5.82
CA LYS A 238 1.92 -0.42 6.68
C LYS A 238 2.07 -1.69 5.85
N HIS A 239 1.27 -1.85 4.80
CA HIS A 239 1.33 -2.97 3.88
C HIS A 239 2.69 -3.03 3.16
N LEU A 240 3.14 -1.91 2.60
CA LEU A 240 4.45 -1.80 1.94
C LEU A 240 5.60 -2.07 2.91
N ASP A 241 5.61 -1.46 4.10
CA ASP A 241 6.68 -1.68 5.10
C ASP A 241 6.74 -3.15 5.57
N GLN A 242 5.60 -3.82 5.72
CA GLN A 242 5.56 -5.23 6.10
C GLN A 242 6.16 -6.14 5.02
N PHE A 243 5.84 -5.90 3.74
CA PHE A 243 6.39 -6.69 2.64
C PHE A 243 7.87 -6.40 2.43
N ASP A 244 8.31 -5.14 2.50
CA ASP A 244 9.73 -4.77 2.42
C ASP A 244 10.57 -5.51 3.48
N ARG A 245 10.12 -5.50 4.74
CA ARG A 245 10.76 -6.27 5.82
C ARG A 245 10.76 -7.76 5.55
N LEU A 246 9.69 -8.29 4.95
CA LEU A 246 9.60 -9.72 4.62
C LEU A 246 10.59 -10.11 3.51
N PHE A 247 10.67 -9.33 2.44
CA PHE A 247 11.67 -9.56 1.38
C PHE A 247 13.10 -9.47 1.93
N THR A 248 13.40 -8.44 2.74
CA THR A 248 14.70 -8.29 3.41
C THR A 248 15.01 -9.49 4.29
N LYS A 249 14.06 -9.95 5.10
CA LYS A 249 14.23 -11.12 5.96
C LYS A 249 14.51 -12.41 5.17
N ILE A 250 13.88 -12.57 4.00
CA ILE A 250 14.15 -13.70 3.10
C ILE A 250 15.58 -13.62 2.57
N PHE A 251 16.05 -12.42 2.17
CA PHE A 251 17.43 -12.22 1.77
C PHE A 251 18.40 -12.61 2.90
N ASP A 252 18.23 -12.07 4.10
CA ASP A 252 19.12 -12.33 5.24
C ASP A 252 19.21 -13.83 5.58
N TYR A 253 18.10 -14.56 5.55
CA TYR A 253 18.08 -16.00 5.83
C TYR A 253 18.91 -16.80 4.82
N ASN A 254 18.88 -16.42 3.55
CA ASN A 254 19.58 -17.15 2.50
C ASN A 254 21.01 -16.67 2.31
N ASP A 255 21.31 -15.42 2.65
CA ASP A 255 22.67 -14.92 2.70
C ASP A 255 23.47 -15.63 3.81
N GLN A 256 22.91 -15.76 5.02
CA GLN A 256 23.55 -16.46 6.13
C GLN A 256 23.87 -17.93 5.82
N LEU A 257 22.99 -18.62 5.09
CA LEU A 257 23.19 -20.03 4.72
C LEU A 257 24.17 -20.21 3.56
N GLY A 258 24.28 -19.23 2.68
CA GLY A 258 25.24 -19.20 1.59
C GLY A 258 26.64 -18.71 1.99
N ASN A 259 26.86 -18.42 3.27
CA ASN A 259 28.08 -17.81 3.78
C ASN A 259 28.63 -18.72 4.90
N GLU A 260 29.47 -19.70 4.55
CA GLU A 260 30.11 -20.62 5.52
C GLU A 260 30.86 -19.83 6.61
N ASN A 261 31.49 -18.71 6.24
CA ASN A 261 32.11 -17.76 7.15
C ASN A 261 31.15 -17.14 8.17
N TYR A 262 29.85 -17.02 7.88
CA TYR A 262 28.89 -16.44 8.84
C TYR A 262 28.62 -17.40 10.01
N LYS A 263 28.55 -18.72 9.75
CA LYS A 263 28.44 -19.72 10.82
C LYS A 263 29.68 -19.74 11.69
N GLU A 264 30.87 -19.77 11.07
CA GLU A 264 32.15 -19.73 11.80
C GLU A 264 32.31 -18.42 12.59
N ASN A 265 31.94 -17.27 12.02
CA ASN A 265 32.00 -15.98 12.71
C ASN A 265 30.97 -15.87 13.84
N VAL A 266 29.76 -16.42 13.70
CA VAL A 266 28.75 -16.43 14.77
C VAL A 266 29.17 -17.36 15.91
N ASP A 267 29.76 -18.51 15.59
CA ASP A 267 30.27 -19.42 16.61
C ASP A 267 31.50 -18.83 17.33
N ALA A 268 32.40 -18.17 16.60
CA ALA A 268 33.49 -17.37 17.19
C ALA A 268 32.99 -16.18 18.04
N LEU A 269 31.90 -15.51 17.61
CA LEU A 269 31.27 -14.45 18.40
C LEU A 269 30.64 -14.99 19.69
N LYS A 270 29.98 -16.15 19.62
CA LYS A 270 29.39 -16.81 20.79
C LYS A 270 30.44 -17.30 21.78
N GLU A 271 31.59 -17.78 21.29
CA GLU A 271 32.72 -18.14 22.15
C GLU A 271 33.36 -16.93 22.82
N SER A 272 33.54 -15.82 22.10
CA SER A 272 34.10 -14.58 22.67
C SER A 272 33.15 -13.84 23.63
N LEU A 273 31.84 -14.05 23.51
CA LEU A 273 30.81 -13.49 24.40
C LEU A 273 30.42 -14.42 25.56
N ARG A 274 31.05 -15.59 25.69
CA ARG A 274 30.97 -16.41 26.89
C ARG A 274 31.97 -15.90 27.92
N TYR A 275 31.50 -15.05 28.81
CA TYR A 275 32.15 -14.73 30.09
C TYR A 275 31.21 -15.06 31.24
#